data_AF-A0A352A7D4-F1
#
_entry.id   AF-A0A352A7D4-F1
#
_cell.length_a   1.000
_cell.length_b   1.000
_cell.length_c   1.000
_cell.angle_alpha   90.00
_cell.angle_beta   90.00
_cell.angle_gamma   90.00
#
_symmetry.space_group_name_H-M   'P 1'
#
loop_
_entity.id
_entity.type
_entity.pdbx_description
1 polymer ?
#
loop_
_entity_poly.entity_id
_entity_poly.type
_entity_poly.pdbx_seq_one_letter_code
_entity_poly.pdbx_strand_id
1 'polypeptide(L)'
;MKKIDELFDDYEVNDDLDIKPSVLDDIELKRIKNLAFEKAGIKIAKKSTNKRIILPLIAVMSILILSMAVVSANTNIESIFGDLFSGGYEYIENCSDIVDVYDIDNDLKLSIDGIIGDENTCYIKFTMERLDGKTFDCSYAFFDNVGFDFRGSGGFSYTMLEDEDKTDNKISFLLDLSITNGFRNKKIEFNISDLWLYLIDENNVFNPHGYLQENEKLINQDNIVETNVNLKKEELNNDSLSAEEKGKITTEIYSIEQALGRGDLGLGLIKDSDKLAVDNIGFVNNMLNIRVYLEDEESYDIGKMVFKHKETDEELYSYIVSSEENGKQYKTYIFDIENMEELKNYTFTCSAVETKDKLIGNWNLKFKPNYKPTIKEVNVNKSIELDGEKYSIKDVKISPISIVIDIRRNLFDKINKPVNHDIKNIMVILDDGSTVKLNGANVSSNLTEICIIKQFESPVDIEAIREIIIEGYSINIK
;
A
#
# COMPACT_ATOMS: atom_id res chain seq x y z
N MET A 1 12.44 -47.97 -52.16
CA MET A 1 11.57 -46.94 -51.55
C MET A 1 10.63 -46.44 -52.63
N LYS A 2 9.32 -46.45 -52.36
CA LYS A 2 8.33 -45.77 -53.22
C LYS A 2 8.42 -44.25 -52.99
N LYS A 3 7.98 -43.44 -53.95
CA LYS A 3 7.87 -41.99 -53.79
C LYS A 3 6.61 -41.63 -52.98
N ILE A 4 6.63 -40.47 -52.34
CA ILE A 4 5.50 -39.95 -51.54
C ILE A 4 4.24 -39.75 -52.40
N ASP A 5 4.45 -39.51 -53.68
CA ASP A 5 3.41 -39.22 -54.69
C ASP A 5 2.50 -40.44 -54.97
N GLU A 6 2.92 -41.68 -54.62
CA GLU A 6 2.13 -42.92 -54.76
C GLU A 6 1.25 -43.25 -53.53
N LEU A 7 1.05 -42.30 -52.60
CA LEU A 7 0.31 -42.53 -51.33
C LEU A 7 -1.05 -41.82 -51.25
N PHE A 8 -1.50 -41.15 -52.31
CA PHE A 8 -2.69 -40.27 -52.29
C PHE A 8 -3.72 -40.53 -53.40
N ASP A 9 -3.65 -41.68 -54.10
CA ASP A 9 -4.57 -41.99 -55.22
C ASP A 9 -6.02 -42.39 -54.81
N ASP A 10 -6.31 -42.59 -53.51
CA ASP A 10 -7.59 -43.14 -53.00
C ASP A 10 -8.41 -42.15 -52.12
N TYR A 11 -8.37 -40.85 -52.40
CA TYR A 11 -9.29 -39.87 -51.76
C TYR A 11 -10.01 -38.99 -52.78
N GLU A 12 -11.23 -39.39 -53.14
CA GLU A 12 -12.20 -38.49 -53.77
C GLU A 12 -12.56 -37.35 -52.78
N VAL A 13 -12.26 -36.11 -53.18
CA VAL A 13 -12.71 -34.93 -52.45
C VAL A 13 -14.17 -34.68 -52.79
N ASN A 14 -15.05 -34.88 -51.82
CA ASN A 14 -16.45 -34.47 -51.91
C ASN A 14 -16.52 -32.94 -51.70
N ASP A 15 -16.93 -32.20 -52.71
CA ASP A 15 -16.84 -30.72 -52.76
C ASP A 15 -17.88 -29.97 -51.88
N ASP A 16 -18.68 -30.67 -51.09
CA ASP A 16 -19.73 -30.09 -50.22
C ASP A 16 -19.40 -30.24 -48.71
N LEU A 17 -18.38 -29.50 -48.24
CA LEU A 17 -18.13 -29.27 -46.81
C LEU A 17 -18.39 -27.80 -46.45
N ASP A 18 -19.60 -27.51 -45.96
CA ASP A 18 -20.00 -26.20 -45.40
C ASP A 18 -19.33 -25.96 -44.03
N ILE A 19 -18.02 -25.68 -44.05
CA ILE A 19 -17.24 -25.37 -42.85
C ILE A 19 -17.50 -23.93 -42.43
N LYS A 20 -18.51 -23.74 -41.57
CA LYS A 20 -18.65 -22.49 -40.81
C LYS A 20 -17.51 -22.39 -39.80
N PRO A 21 -16.83 -21.23 -39.67
CA PRO A 21 -15.76 -21.07 -38.70
C PRO A 21 -16.35 -21.05 -37.28
N SER A 22 -16.29 -22.19 -36.58
CA SER A 22 -16.53 -22.22 -35.13
C SER A 22 -15.41 -21.48 -34.43
N VAL A 23 -15.75 -20.47 -33.63
CA VAL A 23 -14.81 -19.87 -32.67
C VAL A 23 -14.30 -20.98 -31.76
N LEU A 24 -12.98 -21.21 -31.74
CA LEU A 24 -12.40 -22.17 -30.82
C LEU A 24 -12.39 -21.57 -29.41
N ASP A 25 -12.94 -22.31 -28.46
CA ASP A 25 -12.79 -22.08 -27.03
C ASP A 25 -11.30 -22.02 -26.64
N ASP A 26 -10.94 -21.13 -25.72
CA ASP A 26 -9.58 -20.90 -25.24
C ASP A 26 -8.94 -22.17 -24.64
N ILE A 27 -9.75 -23.05 -24.04
CA ILE A 27 -9.30 -24.37 -23.56
C ILE A 27 -8.82 -25.21 -24.75
N GLU A 28 -9.61 -25.25 -25.82
CA GLU A 28 -9.32 -26.03 -27.03
C GLU A 28 -8.14 -25.43 -27.81
N LEU A 29 -8.03 -24.09 -27.87
CA LEU A 29 -6.89 -23.37 -28.43
C LEU A 29 -5.59 -23.72 -27.68
N LYS A 30 -5.63 -23.73 -26.34
CA LYS A 30 -4.50 -24.08 -25.47
C LYS A 30 -4.13 -25.57 -25.59
N ARG A 31 -5.12 -26.45 -25.78
CA ARG A 31 -4.95 -27.90 -26.04
C ARG A 31 -4.25 -28.15 -27.37
N ILE A 32 -4.73 -27.55 -28.45
CA ILE A 32 -4.15 -27.67 -29.80
C ILE A 32 -2.72 -27.11 -29.83
N LYS A 33 -2.48 -25.96 -29.20
CA LYS A 33 -1.15 -25.35 -29.06
C LYS A 33 -0.15 -26.28 -28.37
N ASN A 34 -0.55 -26.95 -27.28
CA ASN A 34 0.31 -27.91 -26.58
C ASN A 34 0.57 -29.19 -27.41
N LEU A 35 -0.47 -29.73 -28.06
CA LEU A 35 -0.34 -30.91 -28.94
C LEU A 35 0.58 -30.64 -30.15
N ALA A 36 0.58 -29.43 -30.69
CA ALA A 36 1.48 -29.01 -31.76
C ALA A 36 2.95 -28.98 -31.29
N PHE A 37 3.23 -28.44 -30.10
CA PHE A 37 4.59 -28.44 -29.53
C PHE A 37 5.09 -29.86 -29.21
N GLU A 38 4.22 -30.74 -28.71
CA GLU A 38 4.56 -32.12 -28.39
C GLU A 38 4.88 -32.94 -29.65
N LYS A 39 4.05 -32.85 -30.71
CA LYS A 39 4.33 -33.51 -32.00
C LYS A 39 5.56 -32.95 -32.73
N ALA A 40 5.91 -31.68 -32.50
CA ALA A 40 7.16 -31.09 -32.98
C ALA A 40 8.40 -31.51 -32.15
N GLY A 41 8.24 -32.27 -31.06
CA GLY A 41 9.33 -32.70 -30.18
C GLY A 41 9.91 -31.58 -29.31
N ILE A 42 9.21 -30.45 -29.17
CA ILE A 42 9.71 -29.26 -28.49
C ILE A 42 9.35 -29.32 -27.00
N LYS A 43 10.34 -29.60 -26.15
CA LYS A 43 10.19 -29.50 -24.69
C LYS A 43 10.12 -28.03 -24.27
N ILE A 44 8.99 -27.61 -23.71
CA ILE A 44 8.78 -26.23 -23.25
C ILE A 44 9.59 -25.98 -21.97
N ALA A 45 10.79 -25.41 -22.12
CA ALA A 45 11.56 -24.85 -21.02
C ALA A 45 11.05 -23.43 -20.67
N LYS A 46 10.99 -23.08 -19.38
CA LYS A 46 10.51 -21.76 -18.92
C LYS A 46 11.47 -20.65 -19.37
N LYS A 47 10.89 -19.60 -19.99
CA LYS A 47 11.46 -18.32 -20.52
C LYS A 47 12.98 -18.07 -20.40
N SER A 48 13.63 -17.85 -21.55
CA SER A 48 14.59 -16.74 -21.79
C SER A 48 14.74 -16.45 -23.30
N THR A 49 15.41 -15.36 -23.69
CA THR A 49 15.13 -14.55 -24.89
C THR A 49 16.22 -14.51 -25.99
N ASN A 50 15.88 -13.84 -27.12
CA ASN A 50 16.71 -13.25 -28.22
C ASN A 50 16.79 -14.04 -29.55
N LYS A 51 16.80 -13.45 -30.78
CA LYS A 51 16.57 -12.05 -31.28
C LYS A 51 16.48 -12.04 -32.84
N ARG A 52 15.70 -11.12 -33.46
CA ARG A 52 16.01 -10.21 -34.62
C ARG A 52 14.90 -10.03 -35.71
N ILE A 53 14.83 -8.79 -36.25
CA ILE A 53 14.16 -8.26 -37.49
C ILE A 53 12.61 -8.11 -37.43
N ILE A 54 11.96 -7.14 -38.10
CA ILE A 54 11.84 -5.67 -37.89
C ILE A 54 10.50 -5.19 -38.51
N LEU A 55 9.92 -4.10 -37.97
CA LEU A 55 8.63 -3.41 -38.28
C LEU A 55 8.55 -2.79 -39.72
N PRO A 56 7.46 -2.12 -40.19
CA PRO A 56 6.36 -1.42 -39.46
C PRO A 56 4.92 -1.67 -39.99
N LEU A 57 3.79 -1.20 -39.41
CA LEU A 57 3.40 -0.64 -38.09
C LEU A 57 2.18 -1.48 -37.59
N ILE A 58 1.54 -1.31 -36.41
CA ILE A 58 1.76 -0.45 -35.23
C ILE A 58 1.88 -1.37 -34.00
N ALA A 59 2.93 -1.14 -33.20
CA ALA A 59 3.13 -1.58 -31.83
C ALA A 59 4.45 -0.93 -31.42
N VAL A 60 4.40 0.18 -30.67
CA VAL A 60 5.63 0.92 -30.33
C VAL A 60 6.35 0.15 -29.25
N MET A 61 7.30 -0.69 -29.66
CA MET A 61 8.45 -1.01 -28.82
C MET A 61 9.03 0.30 -28.31
N SER A 62 9.25 0.45 -27.01
CA SER A 62 10.48 -0.02 -26.37
C SER A 62 10.65 0.57 -24.98
N ILE A 63 11.35 -0.18 -24.11
CA ILE A 63 12.03 0.35 -22.93
C ILE A 63 13.03 1.42 -23.42
N LEU A 64 12.56 2.66 -23.51
CA LEU A 64 13.30 3.84 -23.91
C LEU A 64 13.55 4.66 -22.65
N ILE A 65 14.44 4.12 -21.81
CA ILE A 65 15.10 4.86 -20.74
C ILE A 65 16.04 5.88 -21.40
N LEU A 66 15.43 6.94 -21.94
CA LEU A 66 16.10 8.09 -22.52
C LEU A 66 16.62 8.94 -21.37
N SER A 67 17.78 8.55 -20.85
CA SER A 67 18.59 9.41 -19.99
C SER A 67 19.21 10.55 -20.81
N MET A 68 18.36 11.37 -21.42
CA MET A 68 18.77 12.67 -21.93
C MET A 68 18.81 13.59 -20.72
N ALA A 69 19.98 14.07 -20.35
CA ALA A 69 20.08 15.25 -19.49
C ALA A 69 19.64 16.47 -20.31
N VAL A 70 18.33 16.60 -20.53
CA VAL A 70 17.76 17.85 -21.03
C VAL A 70 17.81 18.82 -19.86
N VAL A 71 18.44 19.98 -20.06
CA VAL A 71 18.32 21.06 -19.10
C VAL A 71 16.89 21.59 -19.22
N SER A 72 15.97 21.01 -18.44
CA SER A 72 14.63 21.54 -18.24
C SER A 72 14.74 22.95 -17.68
N ALA A 73 13.85 23.84 -18.11
CA ALA A 73 13.92 25.24 -17.72
C ALA A 73 13.48 25.41 -16.26
N ASN A 74 14.42 25.74 -15.37
CA ASN A 74 14.18 26.26 -14.01
C ASN A 74 13.17 25.49 -13.12
N THR A 75 13.01 24.18 -13.27
CA THR A 75 12.37 23.36 -12.23
C THR A 75 13.27 23.32 -11.01
N ASN A 76 12.88 23.98 -9.92
CA ASN A 76 13.56 23.90 -8.62
C ASN A 76 12.95 22.78 -7.77
N ILE A 77 13.67 22.25 -6.80
CA ILE A 77 13.16 21.20 -5.90
C ILE A 77 11.99 21.70 -5.04
N GLU A 78 11.97 23.00 -4.72
CA GLU A 78 10.80 23.69 -4.16
C GLU A 78 9.55 23.58 -5.04
N SER A 79 9.66 23.62 -6.38
CA SER A 79 8.51 23.42 -7.28
C SER A 79 8.10 21.96 -7.47
N ILE A 80 8.87 21.01 -6.93
CA ILE A 80 8.59 19.57 -7.04
C ILE A 80 7.98 19.06 -5.72
N PHE A 81 8.53 19.50 -4.59
CA PHE A 81 8.14 19.08 -3.24
C PHE A 81 7.43 20.15 -2.41
N GLY A 82 7.22 21.37 -2.95
CA GLY A 82 6.67 22.56 -2.26
C GLY A 82 5.37 22.34 -1.49
N ASP A 83 4.51 21.48 -2.04
CA ASP A 83 3.18 21.19 -1.52
C ASP A 83 3.18 19.95 -0.59
N LEU A 84 4.31 19.22 -0.55
CA LEU A 84 4.50 18.02 0.28
C LEU A 84 5.00 18.33 1.68
N PHE A 85 5.77 19.41 1.87
CA PHE A 85 6.27 19.81 3.17
C PHE A 85 5.76 21.21 3.55
N SER A 86 5.39 21.39 4.82
CA SER A 86 4.92 22.69 5.30
C SER A 86 6.03 23.74 5.51
N GLY A 87 7.24 23.49 4.97
CA GLY A 87 8.43 24.33 5.08
C GLY A 87 9.74 23.53 5.07
N GLY A 88 10.86 24.21 5.30
CA GLY A 88 12.17 23.58 5.49
C GLY A 88 12.98 23.27 4.22
N TYR A 89 12.59 23.84 3.08
CA TYR A 89 13.25 23.66 1.77
C TYR A 89 14.73 24.07 1.78
N GLU A 90 15.08 25.09 2.55
CA GLU A 90 16.43 25.59 2.74
C GLU A 90 17.39 24.52 3.33
N TYR A 91 16.85 23.50 4.03
CA TYR A 91 17.66 22.42 4.61
C TYR A 91 17.90 21.25 3.65
N ILE A 92 17.08 21.12 2.60
CA ILE A 92 17.09 19.96 1.68
C ILE A 92 17.69 20.25 0.30
N GLU A 93 18.03 21.49 -0.06
CA GLU A 93 18.65 21.83 -1.35
C GLU A 93 19.87 20.92 -1.66
N ASN A 94 20.78 20.74 -0.70
CA ASN A 94 21.94 19.85 -0.86
C ASN A 94 21.59 18.34 -0.81
N CYS A 95 20.48 18.00 -0.14
CA CYS A 95 19.96 16.64 -0.03
C CYS A 95 19.12 16.22 -1.25
N SER A 96 19.02 17.07 -2.28
CA SER A 96 18.12 16.88 -3.42
C SER A 96 18.84 16.63 -4.75
N ASP A 97 18.14 16.01 -5.70
CA ASP A 97 18.61 15.73 -7.06
C ASP A 97 17.42 15.68 -8.03
N ILE A 98 17.57 16.26 -9.22
CA ILE A 98 16.55 16.21 -10.29
C ILE A 98 16.95 15.10 -11.25
N VAL A 99 16.10 14.08 -11.35
CA VAL A 99 16.41 12.83 -12.05
C VAL A 99 15.50 12.71 -13.26
N ASP A 100 15.90 13.36 -14.38
CA ASP A 100 15.21 13.27 -15.68
C ASP A 100 15.39 11.86 -16.27
N VAL A 101 14.56 10.93 -15.78
CA VAL A 101 14.49 9.54 -16.21
C VAL A 101 13.02 9.14 -16.27
N TYR A 102 12.63 8.57 -17.39
CA TYR A 102 11.30 8.03 -17.61
C TYR A 102 11.36 6.69 -18.35
N ASP A 103 10.23 5.99 -18.37
CA ASP A 103 9.97 4.86 -19.28
C ASP A 103 8.54 4.99 -19.85
N ILE A 104 8.27 4.37 -21.00
CA ILE A 104 6.98 4.46 -21.69
C ILE A 104 6.51 3.06 -22.10
N ASP A 105 5.28 2.72 -21.73
CA ASP A 105 4.59 1.51 -22.18
C ASP A 105 3.08 1.81 -22.37
N ASN A 106 2.43 1.20 -23.37
CA ASN A 106 1.00 1.36 -23.67
C ASN A 106 0.42 2.79 -23.58
N ASP A 107 1.08 3.77 -24.24
CA ASP A 107 0.70 5.19 -24.23
C ASP A 107 0.69 5.86 -22.83
N LEU A 108 1.43 5.29 -21.88
CA LEU A 108 1.59 5.77 -20.51
C LEU A 108 3.07 5.97 -20.22
N LYS A 109 3.43 7.19 -19.84
CA LYS A 109 4.80 7.59 -19.49
C LYS A 109 4.91 7.72 -17.98
N LEU A 110 5.86 7.01 -17.39
CA LEU A 110 6.23 7.16 -15.99
C LEU A 110 7.55 7.93 -15.89
N SER A 111 7.58 9.08 -15.23
CA SER A 111 8.80 9.86 -14.95
C SER A 111 9.13 9.91 -13.46
N ILE A 112 10.43 9.93 -13.13
CA ILE A 112 10.87 10.51 -11.86
C ILE A 112 10.95 12.01 -12.05
N ASP A 113 10.41 12.77 -11.10
CA ASP A 113 10.40 14.24 -11.18
C ASP A 113 11.51 14.83 -10.31
N GLY A 114 11.73 14.25 -9.13
CA GLY A 114 12.82 14.63 -8.24
C GLY A 114 13.01 13.66 -7.07
N ILE A 115 14.17 13.77 -6.43
CA ILE A 115 14.58 12.94 -5.29
C ILE A 115 15.11 13.86 -4.18
N ILE A 116 14.75 13.56 -2.94
CA ILE A 116 15.41 14.09 -1.74
C ILE A 116 15.87 12.90 -0.90
N GLY A 117 17.11 12.85 -0.47
CA GLY A 117 17.61 11.70 0.28
C GLY A 117 18.84 11.96 1.13
N ASP A 118 19.13 10.98 1.98
CA ASP A 118 20.35 10.89 2.76
C ASP A 118 21.11 9.57 2.54
N GLU A 119 21.96 9.17 3.48
CA GLU A 119 22.66 7.90 3.37
C GLU A 119 21.68 6.72 3.37
N ASN A 120 20.61 6.77 4.16
CA ASN A 120 19.75 5.65 4.54
C ASN A 120 18.27 5.80 4.15
N THR A 121 17.80 7.01 3.83
CA THR A 121 16.41 7.29 3.41
C THR A 121 16.36 8.11 2.11
N CYS A 122 15.30 7.97 1.33
CA CYS A 122 14.96 8.95 0.30
C CYS A 122 13.45 9.01 0.03
N TYR A 123 13.01 10.21 -0.33
CA TYR A 123 11.73 10.54 -0.93
C TYR A 123 11.93 10.68 -2.45
N ILE A 124 11.06 10.06 -3.23
CA ILE A 124 11.06 10.15 -4.69
C ILE A 124 9.66 10.53 -5.15
N LYS A 125 9.53 11.71 -5.79
CA LYS A 125 8.28 12.09 -6.47
C LYS A 125 8.34 11.57 -7.91
N PHE A 126 7.26 10.92 -8.34
CA PHE A 126 7.14 10.37 -9.67
C PHE A 126 5.74 10.59 -10.24
N THR A 127 5.65 10.79 -11.55
CA THR A 127 4.41 11.15 -12.27
C THR A 127 4.10 10.11 -13.34
N MET A 128 2.83 9.68 -13.41
CA MET A 128 2.29 8.96 -14.56
C MET A 128 1.55 9.95 -15.48
N GLU A 129 1.86 9.92 -16.78
CA GLU A 129 1.30 10.79 -17.80
C GLU A 129 0.66 9.96 -18.92
N ARG A 130 -0.61 10.24 -19.27
CA ARG A 130 -1.30 9.62 -20.41
C ARG A 130 -0.95 10.33 -21.70
N LEU A 131 -0.21 9.67 -22.59
CA LEU A 131 0.19 10.20 -23.89
C LEU A 131 -0.98 10.24 -24.90
N ASP A 132 -2.09 9.55 -24.60
CA ASP A 132 -3.35 9.68 -25.34
C ASP A 132 -4.12 10.98 -25.03
N GLY A 133 -3.64 11.78 -24.07
CA GLY A 133 -4.21 13.07 -23.69
C GLY A 133 -5.55 13.00 -22.96
N LYS A 134 -6.00 11.79 -22.54
CA LYS A 134 -7.13 11.68 -21.63
C LYS A 134 -6.70 12.02 -20.19
N THR A 135 -7.66 12.43 -19.38
CA THR A 135 -7.50 12.55 -17.92
C THR A 135 -7.53 11.15 -17.27
N PHE A 136 -7.12 11.05 -16.00
CA PHE A 136 -7.35 9.84 -15.20
C PHE A 136 -8.77 9.80 -14.63
N ASP A 137 -9.28 10.94 -14.17
CA ASP A 137 -10.66 11.11 -13.67
C ASP A 137 -10.99 10.05 -12.58
N CYS A 138 -10.13 9.96 -11.57
CA CYS A 138 -10.21 9.02 -10.46
C CYS A 138 -10.13 9.75 -9.11
N SER A 139 -10.68 9.17 -8.05
CA SER A 139 -10.46 9.63 -6.68
C SER A 139 -9.15 9.08 -6.10
N TYR A 140 -8.72 7.90 -6.54
CA TYR A 140 -7.50 7.24 -6.09
C TYR A 140 -6.93 6.31 -7.17
N ALA A 141 -5.63 6.04 -7.12
CA ALA A 141 -4.95 5.15 -8.05
C ALA A 141 -3.84 4.35 -7.34
N PHE A 142 -3.65 3.09 -7.74
CA PHE A 142 -2.71 2.16 -7.11
C PHE A 142 -2.08 1.20 -8.13
N PHE A 143 -0.82 0.82 -7.93
CA PHE A 143 -0.09 -0.10 -8.81
C PHE A 143 -0.03 -1.53 -8.26
N ASP A 144 -0.35 -2.51 -9.10
CA ASP A 144 -0.39 -3.95 -8.74
C ASP A 144 0.95 -4.46 -8.20
N ASN A 145 2.05 -4.15 -8.89
CA ASN A 145 3.38 -4.58 -8.51
C ASN A 145 4.30 -3.38 -8.46
N VAL A 146 4.95 -3.19 -7.31
CA VAL A 146 5.97 -2.17 -7.08
C VAL A 146 7.20 -2.89 -6.52
N GLY A 147 8.37 -2.68 -7.11
CA GLY A 147 9.56 -3.45 -6.76
C GLY A 147 10.87 -2.71 -7.01
N PHE A 148 11.77 -2.77 -6.04
CA PHE A 148 13.07 -2.10 -6.09
C PHE A 148 14.22 -3.10 -5.96
N ASP A 149 15.19 -3.08 -6.89
CA ASP A 149 16.52 -3.64 -6.63
C ASP A 149 17.46 -2.50 -6.21
N PHE A 150 17.80 -2.52 -4.91
CA PHE A 150 18.79 -1.65 -4.29
C PHE A 150 19.92 -2.43 -3.60
N ARG A 151 19.99 -3.75 -3.81
CA ARG A 151 21.04 -4.66 -3.28
C ARG A 151 21.32 -4.48 -1.78
N GLY A 152 20.28 -4.59 -0.96
CA GLY A 152 20.38 -4.46 0.49
C GLY A 152 19.12 -4.97 1.20
N SER A 153 19.04 -4.71 2.51
CA SER A 153 17.79 -4.81 3.28
C SER A 153 17.18 -3.42 3.42
N GLY A 154 15.87 -3.32 3.29
CA GLY A 154 15.13 -2.06 3.29
C GLY A 154 13.63 -2.27 3.11
N GLY A 155 12.87 -1.19 3.30
CA GLY A 155 11.43 -1.14 3.13
C GLY A 155 11.02 0.08 2.29
N PHE A 156 9.81 0.06 1.75
CA PHE A 156 9.24 1.18 1.01
C PHE A 156 7.73 1.29 1.23
N SER A 157 7.23 2.51 1.12
CA SER A 157 5.81 2.88 1.04
C SER A 157 5.65 3.87 -0.10
N TYR A 158 4.46 3.94 -0.69
CA TYR A 158 4.14 5.01 -1.65
C TYR A 158 2.67 5.39 -1.54
N THR A 159 2.37 6.64 -1.88
CA THR A 159 1.05 7.25 -1.76
C THR A 159 0.77 8.10 -3.00
N MET A 160 -0.45 8.04 -3.52
CA MET A 160 -0.92 8.99 -4.53
C MET A 160 -1.02 10.38 -3.90
N LEU A 161 -0.53 11.39 -4.60
CA LEU A 161 -0.62 12.78 -4.18
C LEU A 161 -1.95 13.39 -4.61
N GLU A 162 -2.39 14.44 -3.92
CA GLU A 162 -3.58 15.19 -4.34
C GLU A 162 -3.35 15.79 -5.73
N ASP A 163 -4.32 15.58 -6.61
CA ASP A 163 -4.30 16.06 -7.99
C ASP A 163 -4.94 17.45 -8.06
N GLU A 164 -4.11 18.47 -8.14
CA GLU A 164 -4.51 19.89 -8.21
C GLU A 164 -5.22 20.25 -9.52
N ASP A 165 -4.94 19.55 -10.64
CA ASP A 165 -5.54 19.80 -11.95
C ASP A 165 -6.05 18.50 -12.58
N LYS A 166 -7.19 18.03 -12.05
CA LYS A 166 -7.96 16.89 -12.57
C LYS A 166 -8.40 17.00 -14.03
N THR A 167 -8.11 18.12 -14.71
CA THR A 167 -8.37 18.30 -16.16
C THR A 167 -7.15 18.00 -17.02
N ASP A 168 -5.98 17.78 -16.42
CA ASP A 168 -4.75 17.39 -17.08
C ASP A 168 -4.64 15.85 -17.26
N ASN A 169 -3.58 15.41 -17.94
CA ASN A 169 -3.35 14.02 -18.31
C ASN A 169 -2.40 13.27 -17.35
N LYS A 170 -2.27 13.70 -16.08
CA LYS A 170 -1.26 13.23 -15.13
C LYS A 170 -1.84 12.87 -13.77
N ILE A 171 -1.08 12.07 -13.03
CA ILE A 171 -1.21 11.91 -11.58
C ILE A 171 0.19 11.73 -10.97
N SER A 172 0.39 12.26 -9.77
CA SER A 172 1.67 12.21 -9.05
C SER A 172 1.62 11.27 -7.85
N PHE A 173 2.78 10.72 -7.49
CA PHE A 173 2.97 9.85 -6.34
C PHE A 173 4.23 10.25 -5.58
N LEU A 174 4.22 10.02 -4.27
CA LEU A 174 5.41 10.07 -3.40
C LEU A 174 5.77 8.66 -2.98
N LEU A 175 7.02 8.27 -3.15
CA LEU A 175 7.63 7.06 -2.63
C LEU A 175 8.58 7.40 -1.47
N ASP A 176 8.42 6.70 -0.36
CA ASP A 176 9.35 6.70 0.76
C ASP A 176 10.15 5.40 0.71
N LEU A 177 11.48 5.48 0.72
CA LEU A 177 12.37 4.33 0.59
C LEU A 177 13.46 4.40 1.66
N SER A 178 13.61 3.33 2.45
CA SER A 178 14.58 3.24 3.56
C SER A 178 15.46 2.00 3.41
N ILE A 179 16.79 2.15 3.51
CA ILE A 179 17.78 1.08 3.33
C ILE A 179 18.86 1.17 4.41
N THR A 180 19.17 0.04 5.06
CA THR A 180 20.11 0.01 6.20
C THR A 180 21.57 0.05 5.76
N ASN A 181 21.89 -0.55 4.63
CA ASN A 181 23.22 -0.46 3.98
C ASN A 181 23.32 0.73 3.01
N GLY A 182 22.41 1.70 3.11
CA GLY A 182 22.37 2.98 2.41
C GLY A 182 22.24 2.99 0.88
N PHE A 183 22.04 4.17 0.32
CA PHE A 183 21.88 4.44 -1.13
C PHE A 183 23.18 4.83 -1.84
N ARG A 184 24.16 5.34 -1.09
CA ARG A 184 25.23 6.17 -1.67
C ARG A 184 25.99 5.45 -2.80
N ASN A 185 25.99 6.07 -3.98
CA ASN A 185 26.54 5.55 -5.23
C ASN A 185 25.92 4.27 -5.81
N LYS A 186 24.87 3.71 -5.20
CA LYS A 186 24.16 2.57 -5.77
C LYS A 186 23.26 3.02 -6.92
N LYS A 187 23.13 2.14 -7.90
CA LYS A 187 22.10 2.26 -8.93
C LYS A 187 20.81 1.71 -8.34
N ILE A 188 19.73 2.48 -8.45
CA ILE A 188 18.38 2.05 -8.09
C ILE A 188 17.72 1.56 -9.37
N GLU A 189 17.08 0.40 -9.30
CA GLU A 189 16.22 -0.13 -10.34
C GLU A 189 14.79 -0.24 -9.81
N PHE A 190 13.94 0.65 -10.28
CA PHE A 190 12.53 0.76 -9.94
C PHE A 190 11.70 0.07 -11.01
N ASN A 191 10.96 -0.97 -10.62
CA ASN A 191 10.04 -1.72 -11.47
C ASN A 191 8.64 -1.48 -10.95
N ILE A 192 7.73 -1.15 -11.85
CA ILE A 192 6.33 -0.96 -11.49
C ILE A 192 5.45 -1.36 -12.68
N SER A 193 4.28 -1.93 -12.39
CA SER A 193 3.39 -2.43 -13.44
C SER A 193 1.93 -2.35 -13.04
N ASP A 194 1.09 -2.13 -14.05
CA ASP A 194 -0.37 -2.09 -14.01
C ASP A 194 -0.94 -1.11 -12.97
N LEU A 195 -1.65 -0.08 -13.45
CA LEU A 195 -2.23 0.98 -12.63
C LEU A 195 -3.75 0.85 -12.59
N TRP A 196 -4.30 0.57 -11.42
CA TRP A 196 -5.73 0.60 -11.16
C TRP A 196 -6.20 2.01 -10.84
N LEU A 197 -7.37 2.38 -11.35
CA LEU A 197 -8.05 3.64 -11.08
C LEU A 197 -9.34 3.37 -10.33
N TYR A 198 -9.57 4.11 -9.25
CA TYR A 198 -10.73 3.97 -8.38
C TYR A 198 -11.51 5.28 -8.26
N LEU A 199 -12.83 5.18 -8.20
CA LEU A 199 -13.70 6.24 -7.71
C LEU A 199 -14.06 5.93 -6.26
N ILE A 200 -14.04 6.97 -5.41
CA ILE A 200 -14.44 6.89 -4.01
C ILE A 200 -15.64 7.82 -3.84
N ASP A 201 -16.76 7.25 -3.37
CA ASP A 201 -17.98 8.00 -3.06
C ASP A 201 -18.27 7.94 -1.56
N GLU A 202 -18.25 9.10 -0.91
CA GLU A 202 -18.49 9.28 0.53
C GLU A 202 -19.90 9.80 0.84
N ASN A 203 -20.80 9.87 -0.17
CA ASN A 203 -22.17 10.36 -0.02
C ASN A 203 -23.09 9.31 0.65
N ASN A 204 -22.73 8.89 1.86
CA ASN A 204 -23.54 8.03 2.73
C ASN A 204 -24.95 8.62 2.95
N VAL A 205 -25.99 7.82 2.70
CA VAL A 205 -27.39 8.16 3.01
C VAL A 205 -27.98 7.35 4.17
N PHE A 206 -27.31 6.28 4.61
CA PHE A 206 -27.82 5.41 5.67
C PHE A 206 -27.63 6.03 7.06
N ASN A 207 -28.65 5.90 7.92
CA ASN A 207 -28.63 6.32 9.33
C ASN A 207 -29.01 5.12 10.23
N PRO A 208 -28.03 4.33 10.70
CA PRO A 208 -28.25 3.15 11.54
C PRO A 208 -29.15 3.41 12.76
N HIS A 209 -28.87 4.48 13.52
CA HIS A 209 -29.62 4.81 14.73
C HIS A 209 -31.07 5.17 14.41
N GLY A 210 -31.28 6.09 13.46
CA GLY A 210 -32.63 6.52 13.07
C GLY A 210 -33.46 5.37 12.53
N TYR A 211 -32.85 4.52 11.70
CA TYR A 211 -33.53 3.36 11.12
C TYR A 211 -33.93 2.32 12.17
N LEU A 212 -33.03 1.96 13.10
CA LEU A 212 -33.35 1.03 14.19
C LEU A 212 -34.39 1.60 15.18
N GLN A 213 -34.37 2.91 15.42
CA GLN A 213 -35.36 3.59 16.26
C GLN A 213 -36.78 3.53 15.65
N GLU A 214 -36.90 3.59 14.33
CA GLU A 214 -38.18 3.43 13.62
C GLU A 214 -38.59 1.95 13.45
N ASN A 215 -37.66 1.01 13.61
CA ASN A 215 -37.84 -0.42 13.33
C ASN A 215 -37.40 -1.30 14.53
N GLU A 216 -37.98 -1.07 15.71
CA GLU A 216 -37.59 -1.73 16.98
C GLU A 216 -37.44 -3.26 16.91
N LYS A 217 -38.20 -3.92 16.04
CA LYS A 217 -38.13 -5.39 15.81
C LYS A 217 -36.79 -5.87 15.24
N LEU A 218 -36.00 -4.98 14.65
CA LEU A 218 -34.69 -5.29 14.09
C LEU A 218 -33.56 -5.11 15.12
N ILE A 219 -33.83 -4.49 16.28
CA ILE A 219 -32.83 -4.26 17.33
C ILE A 219 -32.33 -5.60 17.88
N ASN A 220 -33.22 -6.54 18.20
CA ASN A 220 -32.86 -7.89 18.64
C ASN A 220 -33.58 -8.90 17.74
N GLN A 221 -32.82 -9.69 16.97
CA GLN A 221 -33.35 -10.64 16.00
C GLN A 221 -32.84 -12.06 16.28
N ASP A 222 -33.73 -13.06 16.17
CA ASP A 222 -33.36 -14.48 16.27
C ASP A 222 -32.65 -15.00 14.99
N ASN A 223 -32.59 -14.18 13.93
CA ASN A 223 -32.00 -14.53 12.64
C ASN A 223 -30.47 -14.36 12.68
N ILE A 224 -29.82 -15.33 13.30
CA ILE A 224 -28.37 -15.34 13.57
C ILE A 224 -27.76 -16.54 12.84
N VAL A 225 -26.59 -16.34 12.22
CA VAL A 225 -25.81 -17.39 11.57
C VAL A 225 -24.54 -17.70 12.37
N GLU A 226 -24.21 -18.98 12.51
CA GLU A 226 -22.94 -19.40 13.12
C GLU A 226 -21.76 -19.00 12.22
N THR A 227 -20.70 -18.50 12.84
CA THR A 227 -19.49 -18.04 12.17
C THR A 227 -18.25 -18.65 12.84
N ASN A 228 -17.24 -18.99 12.06
CA ASN A 228 -16.01 -19.64 12.55
C ASN A 228 -14.82 -18.66 12.56
N VAL A 229 -15.10 -17.38 12.79
CA VAL A 229 -14.11 -16.32 12.68
C VAL A 229 -13.43 -16.11 14.03
N ASN A 230 -12.29 -16.78 14.21
CA ASN A 230 -11.37 -16.51 15.30
C ASN A 230 -10.63 -15.20 14.98
N LEU A 231 -11.16 -14.08 15.44
CA LEU A 231 -10.47 -12.80 15.26
C LEU A 231 -9.27 -12.75 16.19
N LYS A 232 -8.09 -12.73 15.59
CA LYS A 232 -7.03 -11.90 16.13
C LYS A 232 -7.44 -10.46 15.82
N LYS A 233 -7.77 -9.68 16.86
CA LYS A 233 -7.68 -8.22 16.76
C LYS A 233 -6.28 -7.93 16.20
N GLU A 234 -6.20 -7.09 15.17
CA GLU A 234 -4.89 -6.72 14.62
C GLU A 234 -4.00 -6.27 15.78
N GLU A 235 -2.79 -6.82 15.84
CA GLU A 235 -1.80 -6.36 16.80
C GLU A 235 -1.48 -4.91 16.42
N LEU A 236 -2.13 -3.97 17.11
CA LEU A 236 -1.49 -2.73 17.51
C LEU A 236 -0.25 -3.14 18.32
N ASN A 237 0.82 -3.46 17.58
CA ASN A 237 2.12 -3.86 18.11
C ASN A 237 2.75 -2.61 18.70
N ASN A 238 2.24 -2.20 19.86
CA ASN A 238 2.65 -1.02 20.59
C ASN A 238 3.06 -1.46 22.00
N ASP A 239 4.31 -1.92 22.14
CA ASP A 239 4.86 -2.40 23.42
C ASP A 239 5.01 -1.32 24.48
N SER A 240 4.68 -0.06 24.16
CA SER A 240 4.60 1.07 25.08
C SER A 240 3.55 0.91 26.19
N LEU A 241 2.61 -0.04 26.05
CA LEU A 241 1.62 -0.38 27.08
C LEU A 241 2.26 -1.18 28.23
N SER A 242 2.09 -0.72 29.47
CA SER A 242 2.61 -1.38 30.67
C SER A 242 1.97 -2.75 30.91
N ALA A 243 2.55 -3.57 31.80
CA ALA A 243 1.98 -4.88 32.14
C ALA A 243 0.58 -4.79 32.80
N GLU A 244 0.21 -3.66 33.40
CA GLU A 244 -1.15 -3.43 33.92
C GLU A 244 -2.12 -3.03 32.80
N GLU A 245 -1.65 -2.30 31.79
CA GLU A 245 -2.44 -1.93 30.60
C GLU A 245 -2.58 -3.12 29.63
N LYS A 246 -1.52 -3.90 29.40
CA LYS A 246 -1.56 -5.23 28.75
C LYS A 246 -2.35 -6.27 29.56
N GLY A 247 -2.58 -6.01 30.86
CA GLY A 247 -3.47 -6.80 31.71
C GLY A 247 -4.94 -6.37 31.67
N LYS A 248 -5.22 -5.12 31.26
CA LYS A 248 -6.57 -4.59 30.98
C LYS A 248 -6.98 -4.80 29.53
N ILE A 249 -6.00 -4.77 28.61
CA ILE A 249 -6.12 -5.22 27.23
C ILE A 249 -5.88 -6.74 27.26
N THR A 250 -6.83 -7.46 27.84
CA THR A 250 -6.95 -8.90 27.59
C THR A 250 -6.99 -9.09 26.08
N THR A 251 -6.13 -9.98 25.57
CA THR A 251 -6.32 -10.55 24.23
C THR A 251 -7.51 -11.49 24.29
N GLU A 252 -8.71 -10.92 24.40
CA GLU A 252 -9.93 -11.63 24.05
C GLU A 252 -9.80 -11.93 22.56
N ILE A 253 -9.50 -13.20 22.28
CA ILE A 253 -9.82 -13.79 20.99
C ILE A 253 -11.35 -13.77 20.97
N TYR A 254 -11.91 -12.71 20.41
CA TYR A 254 -13.31 -12.70 20.02
C TYR A 254 -13.46 -13.74 18.91
N SER A 255 -13.80 -14.96 19.30
CA SER A 255 -14.55 -15.82 18.41
C SER A 255 -15.87 -15.10 18.16
N ILE A 256 -15.97 -14.45 17.01
CA ILE A 256 -17.30 -14.12 16.48
C ILE A 256 -17.85 -15.47 16.05
N GLU A 257 -18.58 -16.08 16.98
CA GLU A 257 -19.28 -17.35 16.82
C GLU A 257 -20.62 -17.16 16.13
N GLN A 258 -21.13 -15.93 16.10
CA GLN A 258 -22.45 -15.55 15.62
C GLN A 258 -22.42 -14.17 14.97
N ALA A 259 -23.04 -14.07 13.80
CA ALA A 259 -23.27 -12.82 13.09
C ALA A 259 -24.73 -12.73 12.61
N LEU A 260 -25.17 -11.53 12.24
CA LEU A 260 -26.53 -11.30 11.76
C LEU A 260 -26.78 -11.99 10.42
N GLY A 261 -27.89 -12.72 10.32
CA GLY A 261 -28.35 -13.41 9.12
C GLY A 261 -29.11 -12.50 8.14
N ARG A 262 -29.66 -13.10 7.08
CA ARG A 262 -30.25 -12.38 5.94
C ARG A 262 -31.53 -11.60 6.27
N GLY A 263 -31.54 -10.30 5.98
CA GLY A 263 -32.67 -9.41 6.31
C GLY A 263 -33.55 -8.99 5.12
N ASP A 264 -33.04 -9.06 3.88
CA ASP A 264 -33.73 -8.57 2.67
C ASP A 264 -34.22 -7.10 2.76
N LEU A 265 -33.55 -6.25 3.56
CA LEU A 265 -33.98 -4.85 3.77
C LEU A 265 -33.77 -3.97 2.53
N GLY A 266 -32.67 -4.17 1.79
CA GLY A 266 -32.38 -3.48 0.53
C GLY A 266 -32.20 -1.96 0.66
N LEU A 267 -31.67 -1.48 1.79
CA LEU A 267 -31.53 -0.04 2.04
C LEU A 267 -30.27 0.49 1.34
N GLY A 268 -30.41 1.55 0.54
CA GLY A 268 -29.28 2.21 -0.09
C GLY A 268 -28.27 2.72 0.96
N LEU A 269 -26.99 2.38 0.77
CA LEU A 269 -25.91 2.79 1.66
C LEU A 269 -25.31 4.13 1.21
N ILE A 270 -25.03 4.24 -0.09
CA ILE A 270 -24.54 5.44 -0.78
C ILE A 270 -25.67 6.05 -1.62
N LYS A 271 -25.67 7.38 -1.75
CA LYS A 271 -26.63 8.14 -2.54
C LYS A 271 -26.61 7.71 -4.01
N ASP A 272 -27.79 7.56 -4.60
CA ASP A 272 -27.98 7.30 -6.04
C ASP A 272 -27.28 6.01 -6.58
N SER A 273 -26.82 5.11 -5.70
CA SER A 273 -26.20 3.81 -6.05
C SER A 273 -27.07 2.62 -5.62
N ASP A 274 -27.19 1.61 -6.50
CA ASP A 274 -27.87 0.33 -6.24
C ASP A 274 -26.91 -0.84 -5.97
N LYS A 275 -25.59 -0.59 -6.08
CA LYS A 275 -24.51 -1.61 -5.99
C LYS A 275 -24.24 -2.11 -4.58
N LEU A 276 -24.58 -1.29 -3.59
CA LEU A 276 -24.26 -1.49 -2.19
C LEU A 276 -25.50 -1.19 -1.35
N ALA A 277 -26.05 -2.23 -0.75
CA ALA A 277 -27.28 -2.14 0.03
C ALA A 277 -27.15 -2.85 1.38
N VAL A 278 -27.70 -2.26 2.44
CA VAL A 278 -27.86 -2.93 3.72
C VAL A 278 -28.91 -4.02 3.57
N ASP A 279 -28.48 -5.27 3.72
CA ASP A 279 -29.33 -6.46 3.74
C ASP A 279 -29.97 -6.66 5.11
N ASN A 280 -29.24 -6.42 6.20
CA ASN A 280 -29.78 -6.49 7.57
C ASN A 280 -29.02 -5.57 8.54
N ILE A 281 -29.66 -5.17 9.63
CA ILE A 281 -29.06 -4.44 10.75
C ILE A 281 -29.70 -4.84 12.08
N GLY A 282 -28.89 -5.00 13.13
CA GLY A 282 -29.38 -5.36 14.47
C GLY A 282 -28.24 -5.66 15.45
N PHE A 283 -28.56 -5.93 16.71
CA PHE A 283 -27.58 -6.34 17.72
C PHE A 283 -27.52 -7.87 17.83
N VAL A 284 -26.30 -8.42 17.84
CA VAL A 284 -26.01 -9.83 18.10
C VAL A 284 -24.92 -9.88 19.15
N ASN A 285 -25.16 -10.58 20.26
CA ASN A 285 -24.23 -10.70 21.39
C ASN A 285 -23.64 -9.35 21.87
N ASN A 286 -24.52 -8.35 22.05
CA ASN A 286 -24.15 -6.98 22.43
C ASN A 286 -23.15 -6.31 21.45
N MET A 287 -23.21 -6.62 20.15
CA MET A 287 -22.47 -5.90 19.12
C MET A 287 -23.40 -5.50 17.98
N LEU A 288 -23.28 -4.27 17.51
CA LEU A 288 -24.03 -3.79 16.34
C LEU A 288 -23.51 -4.47 15.07
N ASN A 289 -24.38 -5.22 14.40
CA ASN A 289 -24.12 -5.87 13.12
C ASN A 289 -24.82 -5.07 12.01
N ILE A 290 -24.09 -4.74 10.94
CA ILE A 290 -24.62 -4.20 9.68
C ILE A 290 -24.19 -5.15 8.56
N ARG A 291 -25.14 -5.88 7.98
CA ARG A 291 -24.90 -6.78 6.85
C ARG A 291 -25.14 -6.04 5.54
N VAL A 292 -24.14 -6.02 4.67
CA VAL A 292 -24.18 -5.37 3.36
C VAL A 292 -24.13 -6.43 2.26
N TYR A 293 -24.98 -6.26 1.25
CA TYR A 293 -24.91 -6.96 -0.03
C TYR A 293 -24.02 -6.17 -1.00
N LEU A 294 -23.12 -6.86 -1.69
CA LEU A 294 -22.33 -6.33 -2.80
C LEU A 294 -22.75 -7.02 -4.11
N GLU A 295 -23.04 -6.24 -5.16
CA GLU A 295 -23.44 -6.84 -6.45
C GLU A 295 -22.28 -7.51 -7.19
N ASP A 296 -21.07 -6.96 -7.07
CA ASP A 296 -19.84 -7.46 -7.69
C ASP A 296 -18.62 -7.00 -6.86
N GLU A 297 -18.01 -7.91 -6.08
CA GLU A 297 -16.82 -7.58 -5.26
C GLU A 297 -15.53 -7.34 -6.09
N GLU A 298 -15.49 -7.65 -7.39
CA GLU A 298 -14.34 -7.29 -8.25
C GLU A 298 -14.41 -5.81 -8.67
N SER A 299 -15.62 -5.28 -8.84
CA SER A 299 -15.86 -3.91 -9.28
C SER A 299 -16.21 -2.93 -8.14
N TYR A 300 -16.76 -3.41 -7.02
CA TYR A 300 -17.24 -2.58 -5.91
C TYR A 300 -16.84 -3.11 -4.54
N ASP A 301 -16.34 -2.23 -3.67
CA ASP A 301 -16.15 -2.53 -2.25
C ASP A 301 -16.61 -1.36 -1.36
N ILE A 302 -16.76 -1.64 -0.07
CA ILE A 302 -16.81 -0.62 0.99
C ILE A 302 -15.38 -0.24 1.33
N GLY A 303 -15.00 1.02 1.09
CA GLY A 303 -13.68 1.53 1.42
C GLY A 303 -13.51 1.73 2.93
N LYS A 304 -14.35 2.58 3.51
CA LYS A 304 -14.42 2.83 4.96
C LYS A 304 -15.86 2.64 5.43
N MET A 305 -16.04 2.02 6.59
CA MET A 305 -17.29 2.06 7.34
C MET A 305 -16.96 2.20 8.82
N VAL A 306 -17.26 3.36 9.40
CA VAL A 306 -16.92 3.66 10.80
C VAL A 306 -18.03 4.44 11.50
N PHE A 307 -18.07 4.31 12.82
CA PHE A 307 -18.86 5.14 13.71
C PHE A 307 -17.95 6.15 14.41
N LYS A 308 -18.17 7.44 14.18
CA LYS A 308 -17.39 8.52 14.80
C LYS A 308 -18.11 9.06 16.05
N HIS A 309 -17.45 9.06 17.20
CA HIS A 309 -18.02 9.53 18.45
C HIS A 309 -18.20 11.06 18.43
N LYS A 310 -19.40 11.55 18.81
CA LYS A 310 -19.79 12.95 18.62
C LYS A 310 -19.05 13.96 19.49
N GLU A 311 -18.42 13.52 20.59
CA GLU A 311 -17.73 14.41 21.54
C GLU A 311 -16.19 14.28 21.50
N THR A 312 -15.66 13.10 21.21
CA THR A 312 -14.22 12.81 21.25
C THR A 312 -13.56 12.74 19.87
N ASP A 313 -14.36 12.72 18.80
CA ASP A 313 -13.92 12.55 17.41
C ASP A 313 -13.25 11.18 17.11
N GLU A 314 -13.26 10.26 18.08
CA GLU A 314 -12.74 8.90 17.96
C GLU A 314 -13.58 8.04 16.99
N GLU A 315 -12.92 7.19 16.22
CA GLU A 315 -13.56 6.32 15.22
C GLU A 315 -13.56 4.85 15.67
N LEU A 316 -14.75 4.23 15.69
CA LEU A 316 -14.91 2.79 15.85
C LEU A 316 -14.86 2.10 14.49
N TYR A 317 -13.94 1.15 14.37
CA TYR A 317 -13.74 0.31 13.19
C TYR A 317 -14.48 -1.02 13.35
N SER A 318 -14.99 -1.55 12.25
CA SER A 318 -15.70 -2.83 12.21
C SER A 318 -14.76 -4.03 12.18
N TYR A 319 -15.17 -5.13 12.80
CA TYR A 319 -14.77 -6.46 12.36
C TYR A 319 -15.61 -6.87 11.13
N ILE A 320 -15.01 -7.58 10.17
CA ILE A 320 -15.69 -7.95 8.92
C ILE A 320 -15.80 -9.47 8.81
N VAL A 321 -17.00 -9.97 8.53
CA VAL A 321 -17.27 -11.37 8.19
C VAL A 321 -17.87 -11.46 6.79
N SER A 322 -17.14 -12.08 5.86
CA SER A 322 -17.63 -12.37 4.52
C SER A 322 -18.47 -13.66 4.51
N SER A 323 -19.55 -13.67 3.74
CA SER A 323 -20.42 -14.82 3.48
C SER A 323 -20.91 -14.82 2.03
N GLU A 324 -21.15 -16.00 1.46
CA GLU A 324 -21.73 -16.16 0.13
C GLU A 324 -23.05 -16.94 0.23
N GLU A 325 -24.12 -16.41 -0.35
CA GLU A 325 -25.42 -17.07 -0.44
C GLU A 325 -25.96 -17.00 -1.86
N ASN A 326 -26.23 -18.14 -2.49
CA ASN A 326 -26.80 -18.23 -3.84
C ASN A 326 -25.98 -17.48 -4.92
N GLY A 327 -24.65 -17.45 -4.79
CA GLY A 327 -23.76 -16.70 -5.69
C GLY A 327 -23.76 -15.18 -5.47
N LYS A 328 -24.35 -14.70 -4.37
CA LYS A 328 -24.26 -13.30 -3.91
C LYS A 328 -23.32 -13.19 -2.74
N GLN A 329 -22.46 -12.19 -2.75
CA GLN A 329 -21.51 -11.91 -1.67
C GLN A 329 -22.09 -10.89 -0.68
N TYR A 330 -21.79 -11.12 0.59
CA TYR A 330 -22.24 -10.30 1.70
C TYR A 330 -21.10 -10.10 2.70
N LYS A 331 -20.92 -8.87 3.16
CA LYS A 331 -19.99 -8.53 4.25
C LYS A 331 -20.79 -8.04 5.45
N THR A 332 -20.62 -8.68 6.61
CA THR A 332 -21.20 -8.23 7.88
C THR A 332 -20.14 -7.44 8.66
N TYR A 333 -20.42 -6.15 8.85
CA TYR A 333 -19.62 -5.20 9.61
C TYR A 333 -20.13 -5.21 11.05
N ILE A 334 -19.25 -5.54 12.00
CA ILE A 334 -19.59 -5.77 13.40
C ILE A 334 -18.83 -4.75 14.25
N PHE A 335 -19.56 -3.92 14.98
CA PHE A 335 -19.03 -2.84 15.80
C PHE A 335 -19.23 -3.13 17.28
N ASP A 336 -18.22 -2.76 18.06
CA ASP A 336 -18.23 -2.77 19.52
C ASP A 336 -19.09 -1.60 20.03
N ILE A 337 -20.41 -1.78 19.90
CA ILE A 337 -21.48 -0.86 20.31
C ILE A 337 -22.56 -1.76 20.93
N GLU A 338 -22.80 -1.62 22.23
CA GLU A 338 -23.59 -2.60 22.99
C GLU A 338 -25.09 -2.53 22.71
N ASN A 339 -25.61 -1.31 22.49
CA ASN A 339 -27.05 -1.04 22.48
C ASN A 339 -27.41 0.32 21.87
N MET A 340 -28.71 0.61 21.75
CA MET A 340 -29.23 1.87 21.20
C MET A 340 -28.84 3.14 21.99
N GLU A 341 -28.72 3.04 23.33
CA GLU A 341 -28.35 4.17 24.17
C GLU A 341 -26.87 4.55 24.01
N GLU A 342 -26.03 3.62 23.58
CA GLU A 342 -24.67 3.90 23.16
C GLU A 342 -24.63 4.40 21.71
N LEU A 343 -25.30 3.70 20.77
CA LEU A 343 -25.32 4.03 19.35
C LEU A 343 -25.71 5.49 19.06
N LYS A 344 -26.58 6.09 19.88
CA LYS A 344 -26.98 7.50 19.76
C LYS A 344 -25.81 8.49 19.85
N ASN A 345 -24.70 8.11 20.48
CA ASN A 345 -23.54 8.96 20.70
C ASN A 345 -22.60 9.03 19.48
N TYR A 346 -22.87 8.21 18.45
CA TYR A 346 -22.04 8.13 17.25
C TYR A 346 -22.73 8.70 16.01
N THR A 347 -21.91 9.10 15.04
CA THR A 347 -22.28 9.45 13.67
C THR A 347 -21.74 8.36 12.75
N PHE A 348 -22.61 7.74 11.97
CA PHE A 348 -22.21 6.74 10.98
C PHE A 348 -21.62 7.43 9.73
N THR A 349 -20.54 6.86 9.21
CA THR A 349 -19.93 7.29 7.94
C THR A 349 -19.51 6.07 7.15
N CYS A 350 -19.71 6.12 5.84
CA CYS A 350 -19.34 5.05 4.92
C CYS A 350 -18.89 5.63 3.58
N SER A 351 -17.89 5.00 2.96
CA SER A 351 -17.48 5.25 1.58
C SER A 351 -17.53 3.97 0.75
N ALA A 352 -17.95 4.12 -0.50
CA ALA A 352 -17.84 3.08 -1.52
C ALA A 352 -16.59 3.31 -2.37
N VAL A 353 -16.02 2.22 -2.87
CA VAL A 353 -14.94 2.21 -3.85
C VAL A 353 -15.45 1.48 -5.09
N GLU A 354 -15.37 2.14 -6.24
CA GLU A 354 -15.65 1.56 -7.56
C GLU A 354 -14.34 1.44 -8.34
N THR A 355 -14.04 0.25 -8.84
CA THR A 355 -12.95 -0.02 -9.78
C THR A 355 -13.34 0.54 -11.15
N LYS A 356 -12.70 1.64 -11.56
CA LYS A 356 -13.06 2.36 -12.79
C LYS A 356 -12.39 1.79 -14.03
N ASP A 357 -11.07 1.56 -13.96
CA ASP A 357 -10.26 1.11 -15.10
C ASP A 357 -8.96 0.45 -14.60
N LYS A 358 -8.35 -0.36 -15.47
CA LYS A 358 -7.02 -0.93 -15.26
C LYS A 358 -6.11 -0.60 -16.44
N LEU A 359 -5.18 0.31 -16.21
CA LEU A 359 -4.19 0.75 -17.18
C LEU A 359 -2.99 -0.20 -17.16
N ILE A 360 -2.97 -1.12 -18.13
CA ILE A 360 -1.93 -2.15 -18.28
C ILE A 360 -0.60 -1.52 -18.72
N GLY A 361 0.50 -1.87 -18.08
CA GLY A 361 1.83 -1.42 -18.47
C GLY A 361 2.95 -1.92 -17.56
N ASN A 362 4.19 -1.84 -18.02
CA ASN A 362 5.37 -2.24 -17.25
C ASN A 362 6.54 -1.28 -17.47
N TRP A 363 6.90 -0.54 -16.43
CA TRP A 363 7.90 0.52 -16.47
C TRP A 363 9.12 0.12 -15.64
N ASN A 364 10.32 0.29 -16.21
CA ASN A 364 11.59 -0.03 -15.58
C ASN A 364 12.52 1.19 -15.58
N LEU A 365 12.54 1.93 -14.47
CA LEU A 365 13.37 3.12 -14.33
C LEU A 365 14.70 2.76 -13.64
N LYS A 366 15.79 3.28 -14.21
CA LYS A 366 17.16 2.94 -13.81
C LYS A 366 17.99 4.21 -13.61
N PHE A 367 18.07 4.68 -12.37
CA PHE A 367 18.75 5.92 -12.01
C PHE A 367 19.81 5.74 -10.92
N LYS A 368 20.59 6.78 -10.66
CA LYS A 368 21.62 6.82 -9.63
C LYS A 368 21.58 8.20 -8.99
N PRO A 369 21.01 8.36 -7.78
CA PRO A 369 20.95 9.65 -7.12
C PRO A 369 22.35 10.24 -6.88
N ASN A 370 22.44 11.56 -7.02
CA ASN A 370 23.67 12.36 -6.95
C ASN A 370 23.57 13.55 -5.96
N TYR A 371 22.60 13.50 -5.04
CA TYR A 371 22.52 14.42 -3.91
C TYR A 371 23.72 14.29 -2.94
N LYS A 372 23.96 15.32 -2.13
CA LYS A 372 25.06 15.40 -1.15
C LYS A 372 24.48 15.66 0.24
N PRO A 373 24.15 14.61 1.00
CA PRO A 373 23.36 14.79 2.19
C PRO A 373 24.15 15.45 3.31
N THR A 374 23.51 16.40 3.98
CA THR A 374 23.98 16.96 5.23
C THR A 374 23.70 15.94 6.33
N ILE A 375 24.74 15.42 6.98
CA ILE A 375 24.62 14.44 8.06
C ILE A 375 25.45 14.90 9.25
N LYS A 376 24.80 14.99 10.42
CA LYS A 376 25.43 15.19 11.73
C LYS A 376 25.47 13.84 12.45
N GLU A 377 26.66 13.35 12.75
CA GLU A 377 26.87 12.07 13.43
C GLU A 377 27.31 12.34 14.88
N VAL A 378 26.54 11.81 15.84
CA VAL A 378 26.79 11.92 17.27
C VAL A 378 27.18 10.55 17.80
N ASN A 379 28.43 10.39 18.24
CA ASN A 379 28.85 9.19 18.96
C ASN A 379 28.35 9.27 20.41
N VAL A 380 27.37 8.44 20.72
CA VAL A 380 26.63 8.47 22.00
C VAL A 380 27.26 7.52 23.03
N ASN A 381 27.56 6.29 22.61
CA ASN A 381 28.11 5.22 23.46
C ASN A 381 27.42 5.01 24.84
N LYS A 382 26.13 5.35 24.93
CA LYS A 382 25.33 5.29 26.18
C LYS A 382 24.75 3.89 26.38
N SER A 383 24.87 3.36 27.59
CA SER A 383 24.16 2.12 27.97
C SER A 383 22.74 2.45 28.42
N ILE A 384 21.78 1.65 27.97
CA ILE A 384 20.37 1.66 28.39
C ILE A 384 19.98 0.24 28.81
N GLU A 385 18.89 0.10 29.56
CA GLU A 385 18.34 -1.19 29.99
C GLU A 385 16.86 -1.23 29.60
N LEU A 386 16.46 -2.21 28.80
CA LEU A 386 15.09 -2.40 28.32
C LEU A 386 14.68 -3.83 28.68
N ASP A 387 13.55 -3.98 29.39
CA ASP A 387 13.02 -5.24 29.95
C ASP A 387 14.06 -6.18 30.63
N GLY A 388 15.12 -5.58 31.22
CA GLY A 388 16.20 -6.28 31.91
C GLY A 388 17.39 -6.71 31.04
N GLU A 389 17.36 -6.43 29.73
CA GLU A 389 18.46 -6.65 28.78
C GLU A 389 19.21 -5.33 28.53
N LYS A 390 20.55 -5.39 28.42
CA LYS A 390 21.36 -4.17 28.22
C LYS A 390 21.68 -3.91 26.76
N TYR A 391 21.40 -2.69 26.35
CA TYR A 391 21.71 -2.16 25.04
C TYR A 391 22.71 -1.01 25.17
N SER A 392 23.46 -0.76 24.10
CA SER A 392 24.31 0.41 23.99
C SER A 392 23.98 1.14 22.70
N ILE A 393 23.38 2.32 22.82
CA ILE A 393 23.23 3.27 21.71
C ILE A 393 24.65 3.71 21.35
N LYS A 394 25.09 3.42 20.13
CA LYS A 394 26.44 3.68 19.67
C LYS A 394 26.53 5.02 19.00
N ASP A 395 25.79 5.18 17.91
CA ASP A 395 25.87 6.31 17.01
C ASP A 395 24.46 6.74 16.63
N VAL A 396 24.26 8.05 16.53
CA VAL A 396 23.02 8.64 16.02
C VAL A 396 23.40 9.56 14.88
N LYS A 397 22.95 9.23 13.67
CA LYS A 397 23.09 10.06 12.48
C LYS A 397 21.79 10.84 12.28
N ILE A 398 21.92 12.10 11.96
CA ILE A 398 20.80 13.04 11.80
C ILE A 398 20.99 13.73 10.46
N SER A 399 19.99 13.66 9.61
CA SER A 399 19.86 14.46 8.38
C SER A 399 18.67 15.41 8.49
N PRO A 400 18.49 16.34 7.55
CA PRO A 400 17.28 17.15 7.46
C PRO A 400 15.98 16.36 7.28
N ILE A 401 16.03 15.07 6.88
CA ILE A 401 14.84 14.26 6.57
C ILE A 401 14.70 12.99 7.41
N SER A 402 15.73 12.60 8.17
CA SER A 402 15.69 11.38 8.98
C SER A 402 16.66 11.37 10.16
N ILE A 403 16.42 10.43 11.08
CA ILE A 403 17.41 9.95 12.04
C ILE A 403 17.67 8.46 11.83
N VAL A 404 18.92 8.08 12.02
CA VAL A 404 19.39 6.68 12.06
C VAL A 404 20.07 6.45 13.39
N ILE A 405 19.63 5.42 14.11
CA ILE A 405 20.11 5.09 15.46
C ILE A 405 20.69 3.67 15.42
N ASP A 406 21.99 3.57 15.65
CA ASP A 406 22.70 2.29 15.74
C ASP A 406 22.85 1.86 17.21
N ILE A 407 22.32 0.69 17.53
CA ILE A 407 22.22 0.14 18.88
C ILE A 407 22.86 -1.25 18.91
N ARG A 408 23.73 -1.51 19.89
CA ARG A 408 24.33 -2.84 20.11
C ARG A 408 23.74 -3.53 21.33
N ARG A 409 23.34 -4.80 21.17
CA ARG A 409 22.97 -5.69 22.28
C ARG A 409 24.21 -6.12 23.06
N ASN A 410 24.13 -6.17 24.37
CA ASN A 410 25.22 -6.65 25.21
C ASN A 410 25.16 -8.18 25.34
N LEU A 411 25.99 -8.89 24.57
CA LEU A 411 26.02 -10.36 24.46
C LEU A 411 26.25 -11.15 25.77
N PHE A 412 26.48 -10.49 26.90
CA PHE A 412 26.63 -11.12 28.21
C PHE A 412 25.30 -11.36 28.94
N ASP A 413 24.22 -10.72 28.49
CA ASP A 413 22.86 -11.06 28.93
C ASP A 413 22.39 -12.34 28.19
N LYS A 414 21.46 -13.10 28.78
CA LYS A 414 21.38 -14.55 28.52
C LYS A 414 20.76 -14.86 27.15
N ILE A 415 21.44 -15.71 26.37
CA ILE A 415 21.03 -16.26 25.04
C ILE A 415 19.70 -17.07 25.06
N ASN A 416 18.96 -17.08 26.17
CA ASN A 416 17.72 -17.82 26.33
C ASN A 416 16.50 -17.00 25.88
N LYS A 417 16.29 -17.00 24.55
CA LYS A 417 15.27 -16.26 23.77
C LYS A 417 15.71 -14.82 23.41
N PRO A 418 16.17 -14.56 22.17
CA PRO A 418 16.30 -13.20 21.68
C PRO A 418 14.90 -12.59 21.52
N VAL A 419 14.45 -11.82 22.50
CA VAL A 419 13.25 -10.99 22.36
C VAL A 419 13.62 -9.84 21.43
N ASN A 420 12.94 -9.74 20.29
CA ASN A 420 13.01 -8.53 19.48
C ASN A 420 12.24 -7.43 20.21
N HIS A 421 12.98 -6.66 21.01
CA HIS A 421 12.48 -5.43 21.57
C HIS A 421 12.34 -4.45 20.42
N ASP A 422 11.09 -4.10 20.13
CA ASP A 422 10.75 -3.06 19.17
C ASP A 422 10.79 -1.72 19.92
N ILE A 423 11.73 -0.85 19.53
CA ILE A 423 11.97 0.44 20.17
C ILE A 423 11.06 1.46 19.50
N LYS A 424 10.07 1.96 20.25
CA LYS A 424 8.91 2.69 19.71
C LYS A 424 8.96 4.16 20.09
N ASN A 425 9.40 4.44 21.31
CA ASN A 425 9.37 5.78 21.89
C ASN A 425 10.64 6.54 21.52
N ILE A 426 10.67 7.03 20.28
CA ILE A 426 11.70 7.96 19.80
C ILE A 426 11.06 9.33 19.62
N MET A 427 11.63 10.34 20.28
CA MET A 427 11.23 11.75 20.13
C MET A 427 12.45 12.59 19.81
N VAL A 428 12.30 13.56 18.90
CA VAL A 428 13.32 14.55 18.57
C VAL A 428 12.80 15.91 19.03
N ILE A 429 13.56 16.60 19.86
CA ILE A 429 13.17 17.87 20.50
C ILE A 429 14.07 19.00 19.98
N LEU A 430 13.42 20.08 19.53
CA LEU A 430 14.07 21.28 19.05
C LEU A 430 14.43 22.23 20.20
N ASP A 431 15.25 23.24 19.92
CA ASP A 431 15.68 24.26 20.89
C ASP A 431 14.51 24.97 21.58
N ASP A 432 13.45 25.26 20.82
CA ASP A 432 12.22 25.91 21.30
C ASP A 432 11.34 24.99 22.18
N GLY A 433 11.69 23.71 22.28
CA GLY A 433 10.98 22.70 23.03
C GLY A 433 9.86 21.98 22.26
N SER A 434 9.64 22.31 20.99
CA SER A 434 8.74 21.57 20.11
C SER A 434 9.31 20.19 19.73
N THR A 435 8.43 19.28 19.32
CA THR A 435 8.78 17.92 18.91
C THR A 435 8.64 17.76 17.40
N VAL A 436 9.66 17.21 16.74
CA VAL A 436 9.56 16.80 15.34
C VAL A 436 8.64 15.59 15.24
N LYS A 437 7.71 15.61 14.29
CA LYS A 437 6.87 14.46 13.98
C LYS A 437 7.63 13.45 13.10
N LEU A 438 7.50 12.16 13.42
CA LEU A 438 8.24 11.08 12.79
C LEU A 438 7.29 10.12 12.08
N ASN A 439 7.62 9.75 10.85
CA ASN A 439 6.96 8.70 10.08
C ASN A 439 7.29 7.29 10.66
N GLY A 440 6.81 6.25 9.96
CA GLY A 440 7.03 4.84 10.30
C GLY A 440 8.50 4.49 10.57
N ALA A 441 8.73 3.50 11.45
CA ALA A 441 10.06 3.00 11.74
C ALA A 441 10.46 1.89 10.75
N ASN A 442 11.62 2.04 10.12
CA ASN A 442 12.28 0.91 9.47
C ASN A 442 13.33 0.34 10.43
N VAL A 443 13.07 -0.85 10.99
CA VAL A 443 13.94 -1.51 11.96
C VAL A 443 14.65 -2.70 11.31
N SER A 444 15.98 -2.69 11.36
CA SER A 444 16.83 -3.83 10.99
C SER A 444 17.52 -4.36 12.23
N SER A 445 17.20 -5.58 12.63
CA SER A 445 17.85 -6.26 13.76
C SER A 445 18.60 -7.52 13.32
N ASN A 446 19.77 -7.72 13.92
CA ASN A 446 20.46 -9.01 13.98
C ASN A 446 20.71 -9.37 15.46
N LEU A 447 21.42 -10.47 15.73
CA LEU A 447 21.66 -10.95 17.11
C LEU A 447 22.44 -9.95 17.99
N THR A 448 23.20 -9.03 17.39
CA THR A 448 24.13 -8.13 18.06
C THR A 448 23.83 -6.64 17.84
N GLU A 449 23.17 -6.28 16.75
CA GLU A 449 23.00 -4.89 16.32
C GLU A 449 21.56 -4.66 15.86
N ILE A 450 21.01 -3.50 16.23
CA ILE A 450 19.73 -2.97 15.78
C ILE A 450 20.01 -1.60 15.17
N CYS A 451 19.59 -1.41 13.93
CA CYS A 451 19.60 -0.12 13.24
C CYS A 451 18.15 0.32 13.08
N ILE A 452 17.80 1.49 13.62
CA ILE A 452 16.46 2.07 13.52
C ILE A 452 16.55 3.30 12.64
N ILE A 453 15.70 3.35 11.61
CA ILE A 453 15.58 4.47 10.68
C ILE A 453 14.19 5.08 10.86
N LYS A 454 14.14 6.39 11.12
CA LYS A 454 12.91 7.18 11.27
C LYS A 454 12.99 8.40 10.36
N GLN A 455 12.09 8.50 9.38
CA GLN A 455 11.94 9.70 8.54
C GLN A 455 11.10 10.76 9.27
N PHE A 456 11.28 12.03 8.93
CA PHE A 456 10.48 13.15 9.44
C PHE A 456 9.27 13.42 8.53
N GLU A 457 8.13 13.87 9.09
CA GLU A 457 6.97 14.31 8.28
C GLU A 457 7.29 15.54 7.40
N SER A 458 8.29 16.34 7.77
CA SER A 458 8.79 17.48 6.99
C SER A 458 10.25 17.75 7.31
N PRO A 459 11.02 18.41 6.43
CA PRO A 459 12.42 18.73 6.67
C PRO A 459 12.66 19.59 7.91
N VAL A 460 13.79 19.37 8.58
CA VAL A 460 14.16 20.02 9.85
C VAL A 460 15.57 20.60 9.78
N ASP A 461 15.77 21.76 10.43
CA ASP A 461 17.11 22.28 10.73
C ASP A 461 17.82 21.38 11.75
N ILE A 462 18.85 20.68 11.30
CA ILE A 462 19.66 19.79 12.16
C ILE A 462 20.42 20.53 13.27
N GLU A 463 20.61 21.85 13.16
CA GLU A 463 21.24 22.66 14.21
C GLU A 463 20.24 23.18 15.24
N ALA A 464 18.94 23.19 14.92
CA ALA A 464 17.86 23.44 15.88
C ALA A 464 17.56 22.21 16.75
N ILE A 465 18.01 21.01 16.37
CA ILE A 465 17.83 19.79 17.17
C ILE A 465 18.70 19.86 18.42
N ARG A 466 18.04 19.88 19.59
CA ARG A 466 18.67 19.96 20.91
C ARG A 466 18.93 18.58 21.48
N GLU A 467 17.97 17.68 21.34
CA GLU A 467 17.86 16.48 22.14
C GLU A 467 17.07 15.38 21.42
N ILE A 468 17.52 14.13 21.55
CA ILE A 468 16.79 12.94 21.09
C ILE A 468 16.52 12.06 22.31
N ILE A 469 15.27 11.69 22.53
CA ILE A 469 14.85 10.78 23.59
C ILE A 469 14.54 9.42 22.97
N ILE A 470 15.16 8.36 23.50
CA ILE A 470 14.94 6.97 23.09
C ILE A 470 14.53 6.18 24.33
N GLU A 471 13.28 5.68 24.39
CA GLU A 471 12.73 4.96 25.55
C GLU A 471 12.96 5.71 26.88
N GLY A 472 12.70 7.01 26.89
CA GLY A 472 12.94 7.90 28.04
C GLY A 472 14.40 8.29 28.28
N TYR A 473 15.37 7.69 27.59
CA TYR A 473 16.78 8.06 27.68
C TYR A 473 17.11 9.24 26.76
N SER A 474 17.29 10.42 27.37
CA SER A 474 17.80 11.63 26.71
C SER A 474 19.23 11.47 26.15
N ILE A 475 19.44 11.97 24.93
CA ILE A 475 20.72 12.13 24.24
C ILE A 475 20.82 13.61 23.85
N ASN A 476 21.82 14.31 24.37
CA ASN A 476 22.07 15.70 23.96
C ASN A 476 22.83 15.71 22.62
N ILE A 477 22.41 16.60 21.71
CA ILE A 477 22.93 16.73 20.35
C ILE A 477 23.86 17.96 20.20
N LYS A 478 24.09 18.70 21.30
CA LYS A 478 24.88 19.94 21.38
C LYS A 478 26.02 19.87 22.39
#